data_AF-A0A7W5IPY4-F1
#
_entry.id   AF-A0A7W5IPY4-F1
#
_cell.length_a   1.000
_cell.length_b   1.000
_cell.length_c   1.000
_cell.angle_alpha   90.00
_cell.angle_beta   90.00
_cell.angle_gamma   90.00
#
_symmetry.space_group_name_H-M   'P 1'
#
loop_
_entity.id
_entity.type
_entity.pdbx_description
1 polymer ?
#
loop_
_entity_poly.entity_id
_entity_poly.type
_entity_poly.pdbx_seq_one_letter_code
_entity_poly.pdbx_strand_id
1 'polypeptide(L)'
;MLLITEADHTQAQCRLNTQLENATPVFNWNKTIVTLGNVEYVSVRSVTRCAGGVVQIERIPDKAGTVTDVNVASGLYLSVAVVNSSPLTYTALVAKLGSREPVANFAGMYSTAKSSSRVLKESFTYLDSRPGRISPDGRYVSVDGSMQCTPEAYPGVWDLKRKQKVVRENGCESLFTSY
;
A
#
# COMPACT_ATOMS: atom_id res chain seq x y z
N MET A 1 -20.48 -2.17 8.54
CA MET A 1 -20.42 -1.45 9.83
C MET A 1 -19.01 -1.66 10.39
N LEU A 2 -18.40 -0.62 10.93
CA LEU A 2 -17.14 -0.71 11.67
C LEU A 2 -17.45 -0.61 13.17
N LEU A 3 -16.85 -1.50 13.95
CA LEU A 3 -16.88 -1.47 15.41
C LEU A 3 -15.51 -0.97 15.89
N ILE A 4 -15.52 0.09 16.68
CA ILE A 4 -14.33 0.66 17.30
C ILE A 4 -14.38 0.25 18.76
N THR A 5 -13.36 -0.48 19.22
CA THR A 5 -13.21 -0.82 20.63
C THR A 5 -12.14 0.09 21.21
N GLU A 6 -12.55 0.97 22.12
CA GLU A 6 -11.65 1.88 22.82
C GLU A 6 -10.86 1.13 23.91
N ALA A 7 -9.82 1.77 24.45
CA ALA A 7 -8.96 1.18 25.47
C ALA A 7 -9.72 0.85 26.78
N ASP A 8 -10.83 1.53 27.05
CA ASP A 8 -11.72 1.28 28.19
C ASP A 8 -12.80 0.22 27.88
N HIS A 9 -12.67 -0.50 26.77
CA HIS A 9 -13.62 -1.50 26.26
C HIS A 9 -14.99 -0.95 25.85
N THR A 10 -15.16 0.36 25.78
CA THR A 10 -16.36 0.94 25.18
C THR A 10 -16.36 0.71 23.67
N GLN A 11 -17.55 0.56 23.10
CA GLN A 11 -17.72 0.35 21.67
C GLN A 11 -18.43 1.54 21.03
N ALA A 12 -17.77 2.13 20.04
CA ALA A 12 -18.40 3.08 19.13
C ALA A 12 -18.72 2.40 17.80
N GLN A 13 -19.89 2.73 17.24
CA GLN A 13 -20.33 2.18 15.97
C GLN A 13 -20.24 3.24 14.87
N CYS A 14 -19.67 2.83 13.74
CA CYS A 14 -19.59 3.67 12.56
C CYS A 14 -20.18 2.95 11.35
N ARG A 15 -21.14 3.59 10.69
CA ARG A 15 -21.69 3.06 9.44
C ARG A 15 -20.75 3.44 8.30
N LEU A 16 -20.57 2.53 7.36
CA LEU A 16 -19.92 2.86 6.10
C LEU A 16 -20.97 3.50 5.18
N ASN A 17 -20.58 4.48 4.39
CA ASN A 17 -21.45 5.13 3.40
C ASN A 17 -21.93 4.18 2.30
N THR A 18 -21.31 3.02 2.15
CA THR A 18 -21.65 2.00 1.16
C THR A 18 -21.51 0.61 1.76
N GLN A 19 -22.39 -0.31 1.36
CA GLN A 19 -22.29 -1.72 1.73
C GLN A 19 -21.24 -2.41 0.87
N LEU A 20 -20.33 -3.15 1.51
CA LEU A 20 -19.31 -3.96 0.83
C LEU A 20 -19.69 -5.43 1.00
N GLU A 21 -19.81 -6.16 -0.11
CA GLU A 21 -20.28 -7.56 -0.11
C GLU A 21 -19.21 -8.54 0.42
N ASN A 22 -17.92 -8.21 0.32
CA ASN A 22 -16.81 -9.09 0.71
C ASN A 22 -15.65 -8.30 1.37
N ALA A 23 -15.97 -7.46 2.36
CA ALA A 23 -14.95 -6.66 3.03
C ALA A 23 -13.98 -7.52 3.85
N THR A 24 -12.67 -7.32 3.65
CA THR A 24 -11.61 -7.96 4.43
C THR A 24 -10.73 -6.86 5.05
N PRO A 25 -11.11 -6.32 6.22
CA PRO A 25 -10.44 -5.18 6.80
C PRO A 25 -9.02 -5.54 7.27
N VAL A 26 -8.00 -4.84 6.77
CA VAL A 26 -6.61 -5.02 7.17
C VAL A 26 -5.96 -3.66 7.39
N PHE A 27 -5.19 -3.51 8.47
CA PHE A 27 -4.40 -2.30 8.67
C PHE A 27 -3.22 -2.26 7.72
N ASN A 28 -2.93 -1.07 7.18
CA ASN A 28 -1.63 -0.84 6.56
C ASN A 28 -0.50 -0.90 7.60
N TRP A 29 0.75 -0.89 7.15
CA TRP A 29 1.91 -1.18 8.01
C TRP A 29 2.08 -0.23 9.22
N ASN A 30 1.65 1.03 9.11
CA ASN A 30 1.72 2.03 10.19
C ASN A 30 0.38 2.26 10.90
N LYS A 31 -0.64 1.44 10.61
CA LYS A 31 -1.97 1.48 11.22
C LYS A 31 -2.68 2.84 11.10
N THR A 32 -2.43 3.57 10.01
CA THR A 32 -3.13 4.84 9.73
C THR A 32 -4.29 4.66 8.76
N ILE A 33 -4.31 3.55 8.03
CA ILE A 33 -5.31 3.18 7.03
C ILE A 33 -5.82 1.77 7.31
N VAL A 34 -7.12 1.55 7.08
CA VAL A 34 -7.72 0.22 6.99
C VAL A 34 -8.11 0.00 5.53
N THR A 35 -7.48 -0.95 4.85
CA THR A 35 -7.93 -1.44 3.55
C THR A 35 -9.15 -2.32 3.78
N LEU A 36 -10.17 -2.21 2.94
CA LEU A 36 -11.44 -2.91 3.09
C LEU A 36 -11.67 -3.95 2.01
N GLY A 37 -10.93 -3.89 0.91
CA GLY A 37 -11.09 -4.75 -0.26
C GLY A 37 -9.95 -4.54 -1.24
N ASN A 38 -10.24 -4.65 -2.53
CA ASN A 38 -9.20 -4.48 -3.56
C ASN A 38 -8.82 -3.02 -3.74
N VAL A 39 -9.78 -2.11 -3.76
CA VAL A 39 -9.49 -0.69 -4.03
C VAL A 39 -9.99 0.24 -2.93
N GLU A 40 -10.80 -0.29 -2.02
CA GLU A 40 -11.46 0.41 -0.95
C GLU A 40 -10.56 0.53 0.29
N TYR A 41 -10.55 1.71 0.88
CA TYR A 41 -9.88 1.96 2.16
C TYR A 41 -10.59 3.07 2.95
N VAL A 42 -10.26 3.17 4.23
CA VAL A 42 -10.67 4.28 5.10
C VAL A 42 -9.49 4.71 5.96
N SER A 43 -9.38 6.01 6.24
CA SER A 43 -8.40 6.48 7.21
C SER A 43 -8.86 6.16 8.65
N VAL A 44 -7.92 5.73 9.49
CA VAL A 44 -8.18 5.49 10.93
C VAL A 44 -8.63 6.78 11.62
N ARG A 45 -8.12 7.93 11.17
CA ARG A 45 -8.57 9.25 11.65
C ARG A 45 -10.05 9.50 11.37
N SER A 46 -10.55 9.13 10.20
CA SER A 46 -11.97 9.27 9.85
C SER A 46 -12.85 8.34 10.69
N VAL A 47 -12.37 7.11 10.95
CA VAL A 47 -13.06 6.12 11.78
C VAL A 47 -13.11 6.56 13.24
N THR A 48 -11.99 6.93 13.84
CA THR A 48 -11.89 7.35 15.25
C THR A 48 -12.66 8.64 15.57
N ARG A 49 -12.86 9.51 14.58
CA ARG A 49 -13.67 10.73 14.74
C ARG A 49 -15.15 10.52 14.47
N CYS A 50 -15.56 9.33 14.05
CA CYS A 50 -16.95 9.05 13.78
C CYS A 50 -17.68 8.76 15.11
N ALA A 51 -18.52 9.70 15.52
CA ALA A 51 -19.34 9.62 16.73
C ALA A 51 -20.75 9.09 16.39
N GLY A 52 -20.87 7.82 16.02
CA GLY A 52 -22.16 7.22 15.64
C GLY A 52 -22.65 7.56 14.23
N GLY A 53 -21.79 8.20 13.43
CA GLY A 53 -22.12 8.71 12.10
C GLY A 53 -21.79 7.75 10.96
N VAL A 54 -21.49 8.36 9.80
CA VAL A 54 -21.12 7.68 8.56
C VAL A 54 -19.67 8.00 8.20
N VAL A 55 -18.85 6.97 8.01
CA VAL A 55 -17.50 7.07 7.47
C VAL A 55 -17.57 6.89 5.96
N GLN A 56 -16.96 7.81 5.23
CA GLN A 56 -16.84 7.70 3.77
C GLN A 56 -15.73 6.71 3.43
N ILE A 57 -16.06 5.71 2.61
CA ILE A 57 -15.08 4.84 1.97
C ILE A 57 -14.36 5.63 0.88
N GLU A 58 -13.05 5.61 0.92
CA GLU A 58 -12.19 6.12 -0.14
C GLU A 58 -11.78 4.98 -1.07
N ARG A 59 -11.45 5.32 -2.32
CA ARG A 59 -11.11 4.34 -3.35
C ARG A 59 -9.89 4.79 -4.14
N ILE A 60 -8.97 3.86 -4.40
CA ILE A 60 -8.02 4.02 -5.51
C ILE A 60 -8.74 3.73 -6.84
N PRO A 61 -8.22 4.16 -8.00
CA PRO A 61 -8.89 3.90 -9.27
C PRO A 61 -9.09 2.41 -9.55
N ASP A 62 -10.19 2.07 -10.22
CA ASP A 62 -10.45 0.68 -10.63
C ASP A 62 -9.32 0.15 -11.53
N LYS A 63 -9.09 -1.17 -11.48
CA LYS A 63 -8.01 -1.86 -12.22
C LYS A 63 -6.59 -1.41 -11.83
N ALA A 64 -6.42 -0.75 -10.68
CA ALA A 64 -5.10 -0.47 -10.11
C ALA A 64 -4.47 -1.66 -9.37
N GLY A 65 -5.17 -2.79 -9.24
CA GLY A 65 -4.77 -3.93 -8.42
C GLY A 65 -5.38 -3.88 -7.02
N THR A 66 -4.79 -4.62 -6.09
CA THR A 66 -5.17 -4.66 -4.67
C THR A 66 -4.33 -3.66 -3.89
N VAL A 67 -4.97 -2.70 -3.22
CA VAL A 67 -4.33 -1.69 -2.38
C VAL A 67 -3.65 -2.34 -1.18
N THR A 68 -2.40 -1.97 -0.92
CA THR A 68 -1.60 -2.49 0.19
C THR A 68 -1.17 -1.39 1.15
N ASP A 69 -0.98 -0.17 0.65
CA ASP A 69 -0.71 1.00 1.47
C ASP A 69 -1.24 2.29 0.83
N VAL A 70 -1.59 3.25 1.67
CA VAL A 70 -1.99 4.61 1.27
C VAL A 70 -1.31 5.61 2.19
N ASN A 71 -0.56 6.54 1.60
CA ASN A 71 -0.06 7.72 2.30
C ASN A 71 -0.88 8.93 1.85
N VAL A 72 -1.92 9.26 2.64
CA VAL A 72 -2.83 10.39 2.37
C VAL A 72 -2.08 11.73 2.41
N ALA A 73 -1.11 11.88 3.31
CA ALA A 73 -0.35 13.13 3.47
C ALA A 73 0.49 13.45 2.22
N SER A 74 1.09 12.43 1.60
CA SER A 74 1.82 12.59 0.34
C SER A 74 0.95 12.41 -0.90
N GLY A 75 -0.34 12.08 -0.74
CA GLY A 75 -1.26 11.82 -1.84
C GLY A 75 -0.87 10.61 -2.71
N LEU A 76 -0.28 9.57 -2.11
CA LEU A 76 0.20 8.37 -2.81
C LEU A 76 -0.54 7.12 -2.36
N TYR A 77 -0.66 6.15 -3.25
CA TYR A 77 -1.02 4.78 -2.89
C TYR A 77 -0.06 3.77 -3.52
N LEU A 78 -0.01 2.60 -2.89
CA LEU A 78 0.68 1.42 -3.36
C LEU A 78 -0.35 0.29 -3.50
N SER A 79 -0.31 -0.38 -4.64
CA SER A 79 -1.11 -1.57 -4.91
C SER A 79 -0.28 -2.66 -5.58
N VAL A 80 -0.77 -3.88 -5.56
CA VAL A 80 -0.17 -5.04 -6.23
C VAL A 80 -1.17 -5.70 -7.17
N ALA A 81 -0.68 -6.25 -8.28
CA ALA A 81 -1.48 -7.01 -9.22
C ALA A 81 -0.78 -8.32 -9.58
N VAL A 82 -1.56 -9.40 -9.70
CA VAL A 82 -1.05 -10.71 -10.11
C VAL A 82 -0.54 -10.63 -11.55
N VAL A 83 0.66 -11.16 -11.79
CA VAL A 83 1.30 -11.23 -13.11
C VAL A 83 1.35 -12.66 -13.62
N ASN A 84 1.66 -13.62 -12.75
CA ASN A 84 1.67 -15.04 -13.06
C ASN A 84 1.06 -15.81 -11.89
N SER A 85 0.37 -16.92 -12.17
CA SER A 85 -0.25 -17.78 -11.15
C SER A 85 0.60 -19.00 -10.80
N SER A 86 1.61 -19.34 -11.61
CA SER A 86 2.50 -20.48 -11.36
C SER A 86 3.93 -20.21 -11.88
N PRO A 87 4.88 -19.77 -11.03
CA PRO A 87 4.67 -19.39 -9.63
C PRO A 87 3.81 -18.12 -9.50
N LEU A 88 3.12 -18.00 -8.35
CA LEU A 88 2.35 -16.82 -8.03
C LEU A 88 3.28 -15.61 -7.84
N THR A 89 3.20 -14.65 -8.75
CA THR A 89 4.05 -13.45 -8.73
C THR A 89 3.25 -12.20 -9.04
N TYR A 90 3.78 -11.07 -8.60
CA TYR A 90 3.10 -9.78 -8.60
C TYR A 90 3.94 -8.68 -9.22
N THR A 91 3.27 -7.63 -9.64
CA THR A 91 3.85 -6.34 -9.94
C THR A 91 3.18 -5.29 -9.07
N ALA A 92 3.91 -4.23 -8.72
CA ALA A 92 3.40 -3.16 -7.87
C ALA A 92 3.14 -1.87 -8.64
N LEU A 93 2.10 -1.14 -8.29
CA LEU A 93 1.86 0.21 -8.78
C LEU A 93 1.98 1.20 -7.64
N VAL A 94 2.88 2.17 -7.78
CA VAL A 94 2.89 3.38 -6.95
C VAL A 94 2.35 4.51 -7.80
N ALA A 95 1.28 5.14 -7.36
CA ALA A 95 0.64 6.23 -8.09
C ALA A 95 0.04 7.27 -7.14
N LYS A 96 -0.33 8.42 -7.70
CA LYS A 96 -1.07 9.45 -6.96
C LYS A 96 -2.52 9.02 -6.74
N LEU A 97 -3.10 9.41 -5.62
CA LEU A 97 -4.53 9.23 -5.37
C LEU A 97 -5.36 9.79 -6.54
N GLY A 98 -6.32 9.00 -7.01
CA GLY A 98 -7.16 9.33 -8.17
C GLY A 98 -6.52 9.11 -9.55
N SER A 99 -5.27 8.65 -9.64
CA SER A 99 -4.58 8.37 -10.91
C SER A 99 -4.05 6.93 -10.95
N ARG A 100 -3.96 6.33 -12.14
CA ARG A 100 -3.24 5.06 -12.37
C ARG A 100 -1.87 5.26 -13.01
N GLU A 101 -1.47 6.51 -13.18
CA GLU A 101 -0.18 6.84 -13.78
C GLU A 101 0.94 6.51 -12.78
N PRO A 102 1.87 5.61 -13.14
CA PRO A 102 2.97 5.24 -12.27
C PRO A 102 3.88 6.44 -12.00
N VAL A 103 4.17 6.73 -10.73
CA VAL A 103 5.12 7.81 -10.38
C VAL A 103 6.58 7.39 -10.56
N ALA A 104 6.82 6.09 -10.73
CA ALA A 104 8.12 5.49 -10.86
C ALA A 104 8.11 4.27 -11.81
N ASN A 105 9.30 3.92 -12.29
CA ASN A 105 9.53 2.80 -13.20
C ASN A 105 10.71 1.96 -12.71
N PHE A 106 10.56 1.28 -11.57
CA PHE A 106 11.60 0.45 -10.96
C PHE A 106 11.32 -1.03 -11.14
N ALA A 107 12.32 -1.88 -10.94
CA ALA A 107 12.12 -3.33 -10.96
C ALA A 107 11.11 -3.74 -9.87
N GLY A 108 10.22 -4.70 -10.18
CA GLY A 108 9.07 -5.02 -9.35
C GLY A 108 7.84 -4.15 -9.59
N MET A 109 7.99 -2.95 -10.19
CA MET A 109 6.87 -2.03 -10.40
C MET A 109 6.34 -2.05 -11.84
N TYR A 110 5.03 -1.86 -11.98
CA TYR A 110 4.35 -1.63 -13.24
C TYR A 110 4.74 -0.25 -13.81
N SER A 111 4.93 -0.20 -15.13
CA SER A 111 5.07 1.03 -15.88
C SER A 111 4.50 0.86 -17.27
N THR A 112 3.88 1.92 -17.81
CA THR A 112 3.40 1.94 -19.20
C THR A 112 4.54 1.81 -20.22
N ALA A 113 5.78 2.08 -19.82
CA ALA A 113 6.97 1.93 -20.65
C ALA A 113 7.51 0.49 -20.71
N LYS A 114 6.97 -0.45 -19.91
CA LYS A 114 7.44 -1.84 -19.86
C LYS A 114 6.58 -2.74 -20.73
N SER A 115 7.25 -3.62 -21.49
CA SER A 115 6.57 -4.75 -22.15
C SER A 115 6.04 -5.74 -21.11
N SER A 116 5.03 -6.52 -21.47
CA SER A 116 4.51 -7.60 -20.61
C SER A 116 5.59 -8.62 -20.22
N SER A 117 6.52 -8.93 -21.13
CA SER A 117 7.66 -9.81 -20.84
C SER A 117 8.62 -9.22 -19.81
N ARG A 118 8.81 -7.89 -19.82
CA ARG A 118 9.63 -7.20 -18.82
C ARG A 118 8.94 -7.18 -17.46
N VAL A 119 7.62 -6.91 -17.42
CA VAL A 119 6.81 -6.97 -16.19
C VAL A 119 6.87 -8.38 -15.58
N LEU A 120 6.76 -9.43 -16.40
CA LEU A 120 6.89 -10.81 -15.95
C LEU A 120 8.30 -11.13 -15.42
N LYS A 121 9.35 -10.73 -16.13
CA LYS A 121 10.73 -10.96 -15.67
C LYS A 121 11.05 -10.25 -14.35
N GLU A 122 10.43 -9.10 -14.13
CA GLU A 122 10.60 -8.29 -12.93
C GLU A 122 9.51 -8.53 -11.88
N SER A 123 8.63 -9.52 -12.05
CA SER A 123 7.64 -9.81 -11.02
C SER A 123 8.32 -10.35 -9.76
N PHE A 124 7.64 -10.27 -8.63
CA PHE A 124 8.17 -10.69 -7.34
C PHE A 124 7.13 -11.47 -6.53
N THR A 125 7.59 -12.23 -5.54
CA THR A 125 6.72 -12.90 -4.56
C THR A 125 6.26 -11.89 -3.52
N TYR A 126 4.96 -11.83 -3.28
CA TYR A 126 4.36 -10.96 -2.27
C TYR A 126 3.87 -11.80 -1.08
N LEU A 127 4.04 -11.27 0.14
CA LEU A 127 3.58 -11.91 1.37
C LEU A 127 2.60 -10.98 2.08
N ASP A 128 1.37 -11.43 2.28
CA ASP A 128 0.34 -10.64 2.98
C ASP A 128 0.74 -10.29 4.43
N SER A 129 1.55 -11.14 5.06
CA SER A 129 2.10 -10.90 6.40
C SER A 129 3.12 -9.76 6.46
N ARG A 130 3.64 -9.34 5.30
CA ARG A 130 4.59 -8.24 5.15
C ARG A 130 4.14 -7.37 3.98
N PRO A 131 3.07 -6.57 4.16
CA PRO A 131 2.53 -5.80 3.07
C PRO A 131 3.50 -4.71 2.63
N GLY A 132 3.36 -4.31 1.36
CA GLY A 132 4.09 -3.19 0.79
C GLY A 132 3.86 -1.89 1.57
N ARG A 133 4.82 -0.97 1.52
CA ARG A 133 4.90 0.20 2.40
C ARG A 133 5.44 1.42 1.68
N ILE A 134 4.83 2.57 1.92
CA ILE A 134 5.28 3.91 1.57
C ILE A 134 5.77 4.58 2.87
N SER A 135 6.92 5.24 2.84
CA SER A 135 7.44 5.97 4.00
C SER A 135 6.50 7.11 4.42
N PRO A 136 6.56 7.56 5.69
CA PRO A 136 5.71 8.66 6.17
C PRO A 136 5.83 9.96 5.36
N ASP A 137 7.03 10.27 4.87
CA ASP A 137 7.30 11.44 4.02
C ASP A 137 6.95 11.22 2.53
N GLY A 138 6.48 10.03 2.16
CA GLY A 138 6.12 9.66 0.80
C GLY A 138 7.31 9.52 -0.15
N ARG A 139 8.55 9.57 0.34
CA ARG A 139 9.76 9.55 -0.49
C ARG A 139 10.23 8.14 -0.85
N TYR A 140 10.06 7.19 0.05
CA TYR A 140 10.58 5.84 -0.10
C TYR A 140 9.45 4.83 -0.20
N VAL A 141 9.71 3.74 -0.92
CA VAL A 141 8.74 2.65 -1.06
C VAL A 141 9.45 1.30 -1.03
N SER A 142 8.83 0.35 -0.36
CA SER A 142 9.15 -1.07 -0.40
C SER A 142 7.92 -1.83 -0.85
N VAL A 143 7.94 -2.39 -2.05
CA VAL A 143 6.72 -2.95 -2.66
C VAL A 143 6.35 -4.34 -2.15
N ASP A 144 7.32 -5.07 -1.60
CA ASP A 144 7.15 -6.37 -0.92
C ASP A 144 7.23 -6.25 0.61
N GLY A 145 7.29 -5.01 1.11
CA GLY A 145 7.42 -4.68 2.52
C GLY A 145 8.76 -5.06 3.17
N SER A 146 9.73 -5.57 2.42
CA SER A 146 11.07 -5.87 2.93
C SER A 146 11.85 -4.59 3.18
N MET A 147 12.50 -4.50 4.34
CA MET A 147 13.41 -3.40 4.70
C MET A 147 14.86 -3.69 4.31
N GLN A 148 15.09 -4.78 3.57
CA GLN A 148 16.41 -5.10 3.03
C GLN A 148 16.76 -4.09 1.93
N CYS A 149 17.90 -3.43 2.11
CA CYS A 149 18.48 -2.55 1.10
C CYS A 149 19.95 -2.85 0.85
N THR A 150 20.31 -4.13 0.91
CA THR A 150 21.57 -4.60 0.33
C THR A 150 21.54 -4.47 -1.20
N PRO A 151 22.69 -4.46 -1.88
CA PRO A 151 22.74 -4.40 -3.34
C PRO A 151 21.92 -5.51 -4.02
N GLU A 152 21.80 -6.68 -3.40
CA GLU A 152 21.13 -7.88 -3.93
C GLU A 152 19.64 -7.93 -3.60
N ALA A 153 19.15 -7.12 -2.67
CA ALA A 153 17.75 -7.15 -2.23
C ALA A 153 16.77 -6.93 -3.39
N TYR A 154 15.80 -7.82 -3.58
CA TYR A 154 14.81 -7.70 -4.66
C TYR A 154 13.39 -7.87 -4.12
N PRO A 155 12.46 -6.97 -4.46
CA PRO A 155 12.61 -5.77 -5.31
C PRO A 155 13.33 -4.61 -4.60
N GLY A 156 13.47 -4.66 -3.27
CA GLY A 156 14.22 -3.70 -2.45
C GLY A 156 13.47 -2.39 -2.17
N VAL A 157 14.17 -1.46 -1.51
CA VAL A 157 13.66 -0.12 -1.18
C VAL A 157 14.08 0.89 -2.25
N TRP A 158 13.16 1.73 -2.68
CA TRP A 158 13.39 2.74 -3.72
C TRP A 158 13.13 4.15 -3.22
N ASP A 159 14.00 5.09 -3.61
CA ASP A 159 13.78 6.53 -3.44
C ASP A 159 13.02 7.06 -4.67
N LEU A 160 11.73 7.36 -4.49
CA LEU A 160 10.84 7.85 -5.54
C LEU A 160 11.31 9.20 -6.11
N LYS A 161 11.93 10.05 -5.27
CA LYS A 161 12.41 11.38 -5.68
C LYS A 161 13.68 11.29 -6.50
N ARG A 162 14.66 10.49 -6.04
CA ARG A 162 15.94 10.30 -6.74
C ARG A 162 15.88 9.28 -7.87
N LYS A 163 14.80 8.51 -7.96
CA LYS A 163 14.60 7.44 -8.95
C LYS A 163 15.65 6.35 -8.92
N GLN A 164 16.07 5.95 -7.72
CA GLN A 164 17.14 4.98 -7.52
C GLN A 164 16.84 4.03 -6.37
N LYS A 165 17.45 2.84 -6.42
CA LYS A 165 17.42 1.88 -5.32
C LYS A 165 18.20 2.48 -4.14
N VAL A 166 17.65 2.37 -2.95
CA VAL A 166 18.40 2.69 -1.73
C VAL A 166 19.32 1.52 -1.43
N VAL A 167 20.60 1.81 -1.18
CA VAL A 167 21.59 0.81 -0.79
C VAL A 167 22.22 1.23 0.54
N ARG A 168 22.11 0.37 1.57
CA ARG A 168 22.68 0.58 2.92
C ARG A 168 23.00 -0.76 3.57
N GLU A 169 24.05 -0.79 4.38
CA GLU A 169 24.48 -2.00 5.11
C GLU A 169 23.56 -2.32 6.30
N ASN A 170 23.05 -1.30 7.00
CA ASN A 170 22.28 -1.45 8.24
C ASN A 170 20.75 -1.51 8.04
N GLY A 171 20.28 -1.90 6.85
CA GLY A 171 18.85 -1.90 6.52
C GLY A 171 18.26 -0.50 6.30
N CYS A 172 16.95 -0.48 6.07
CA CYS A 172 16.19 0.70 5.65
C CYS A 172 15.01 1.04 6.57
N GLU A 173 14.91 0.40 7.73
CA GLU A 173 13.85 0.58 8.73
C GLU A 173 13.68 2.05 9.13
N SER A 174 14.80 2.76 9.34
CA SER A 174 14.81 4.19 9.69
C SER A 174 14.19 5.12 8.65
N LEU A 175 13.98 4.65 7.41
CA LEU A 175 13.28 5.42 6.38
C LEU A 175 11.75 5.35 6.52
N PHE A 176 11.25 4.39 7.32
CA PHE A 176 9.83 4.12 7.53
C PHE A 176 9.43 4.36 8.99
N THR A 177 10.15 5.22 9.70
CA THR A 177 9.79 5.67 11.05
C THR A 177 9.38 7.13 11.01
N SER A 178 8.27 7.47 11.64
CA SER A 178 7.90 8.86 11.94
C SER A 178 8.59 9.26 13.25
N TYR A 179 9.39 10.31 13.25
CA TYR A 179 9.85 10.96 14.48
C TYR A 179 8.73 11.82 15.07
#